data_AF-A0A3B8SVP1-F1
#
_entry.id   AF-A0A3B8SVP1-F1
#
_cell.length_a   1.000
_cell.length_b   1.000
_cell.length_c   1.000
_cell.angle_alpha   90.00
_cell.angle_beta   90.00
_cell.angle_gamma   90.00
#
_symmetry.space_group_name_H-M   'P 1'
#
loop_
_entity.id
_entity.type
_entity.pdbx_description
1 polymer ?
#
loop_
_entity_poly.entity_id
_entity_poly.type
_entity_poly.pdbx_seq_one_letter_code
_entity_poly.pdbx_strand_id
1 'polypeptide(L)'
;MIRTDMDDVSDEEFFRVVSPCEEMVNNYVKDNFFNQYIAFHIAVYYRGNAMWQQSFSNQVSTAINDLAQFTNADCDIELVKKILEETYELKITSESPLEIEDVMK
;
A
#
# COMPACT_ATOMS: atom_id res chain seq x y z
N MET A 1 10.41 0.00 -16.84
CA MET A 1 11.30 -1.18 -16.97
C MET A 1 11.32 -1.87 -15.62
N ILE A 2 11.01 -3.17 -15.57
CA ILE A 2 11.09 -3.96 -14.35
C ILE A 2 12.55 -4.43 -14.21
N ARG A 3 13.17 -4.18 -13.05
CA ARG A 3 14.56 -4.58 -12.76
C ARG A 3 14.61 -6.08 -12.46
N THR A 4 15.70 -6.74 -12.84
CA THR A 4 15.84 -8.20 -12.82
C THR A 4 16.82 -8.71 -11.77
N ASP A 5 17.74 -7.87 -11.30
CA ASP A 5 18.76 -8.18 -10.29
C ASP A 5 18.92 -7.03 -9.27
N MET A 6 19.45 -7.34 -8.08
CA MET A 6 19.86 -6.35 -7.08
C MET A 6 21.04 -5.50 -7.55
N ASP A 7 21.90 -6.04 -8.41
CA ASP A 7 23.02 -5.30 -9.02
C ASP A 7 22.54 -4.29 -10.10
N ASP A 8 21.24 -4.27 -10.45
CA ASP A 8 20.67 -3.34 -11.42
C ASP A 8 20.49 -1.91 -10.87
N VAL A 9 20.81 -1.67 -9.58
CA VAL A 9 20.64 -0.36 -8.93
C VAL A 9 21.90 0.01 -8.17
N SER A 10 22.56 1.08 -8.59
CA SER A 10 23.61 1.71 -7.78
C SER A 10 23.00 2.48 -6.60
N ASP A 11 23.78 2.74 -5.55
CA ASP A 11 23.34 3.60 -4.44
C ASP A 11 22.83 4.97 -4.94
N GLU A 12 23.52 5.57 -5.92
CA GLU A 12 23.12 6.84 -6.52
C GLU A 12 21.73 6.73 -7.19
N GLU A 13 21.49 5.66 -7.95
CA GLU A 13 20.20 5.43 -8.58
C GLU A 13 19.10 5.12 -7.56
N PHE A 14 19.42 4.39 -6.49
CA PHE A 14 18.50 4.12 -5.40
C PHE A 14 17.99 5.42 -4.77
N PHE A 15 18.90 6.31 -4.35
CA PHE A 15 18.51 7.58 -3.74
C PHE A 15 17.83 8.53 -4.72
N ARG A 16 18.14 8.45 -6.01
CA ARG A 16 17.54 9.33 -7.04
C ARG A 16 16.17 8.85 -7.51
N VAL A 17 15.90 7.55 -7.52
CA VAL A 17 14.71 6.97 -8.16
C VAL A 17 13.85 6.19 -7.16
N VAL A 18 14.43 5.22 -6.45
CA VAL A 18 13.66 4.31 -5.59
C VAL A 18 13.16 5.02 -4.35
N SER A 19 14.05 5.70 -3.62
CA SER A 19 13.68 6.39 -2.37
C SER A 19 12.57 7.44 -2.57
N PRO A 20 12.59 8.28 -3.63
CA PRO A 20 11.47 9.16 -3.93
C PRO A 20 10.16 8.43 -4.25
N CYS A 21 10.20 7.31 -4.97
CA CYS A 21 9.00 6.49 -5.21
C CYS A 21 8.42 5.94 -3.90
N GLU A 22 9.26 5.43 -3.00
CA GLU A 22 8.83 4.96 -1.67
C GLU A 22 8.19 6.09 -0.85
N GLU A 23 8.79 7.29 -0.88
CA GLU A 23 8.24 8.45 -0.21
C GLU A 23 6.87 8.84 -0.77
N MET A 24 6.70 8.84 -2.09
CA MET A 24 5.41 9.14 -2.74
C MET A 24 4.31 8.17 -2.31
N VAL A 25 4.59 6.86 -2.29
CA VAL A 25 3.62 5.85 -1.85
C VAL A 25 3.29 6.01 -0.36
N ASN A 26 4.30 6.22 0.48
CA ASN A 26 4.12 6.43 1.92
C ASN A 26 3.27 7.68 2.21
N ASN A 27 3.51 8.78 1.49
CA ASN A 27 2.75 10.01 1.65
C ASN A 27 1.32 9.86 1.15
N TYR A 28 1.10 9.18 0.02
CA TYR A 28 -0.26 8.86 -0.45
C TYR A 28 -1.10 8.16 0.63
N VAL A 29 -0.55 7.15 1.30
CA VAL A 29 -1.25 6.44 2.39
C VAL A 29 -1.53 7.37 3.57
N LYS A 30 -0.53 8.14 4.02
CA LYS A 30 -0.66 9.05 5.16
C LYS A 30 -1.71 10.13 4.93
N ASP A 31 -1.72 10.71 3.73
CA ASP A 31 -2.54 11.87 3.39
C ASP A 31 -3.99 11.49 3.09
N ASN A 32 -4.24 10.27 2.58
CA ASN A 32 -5.57 9.86 2.14
C ASN A 32 -6.28 8.90 3.09
N PHE A 33 -5.55 8.00 3.77
CA PHE A 33 -6.17 6.84 4.41
C PHE A 33 -5.77 6.65 5.87
N PHE A 34 -4.48 6.81 6.21
CA PHE A 34 -3.93 6.30 7.47
C PHE A 34 -4.62 6.85 8.72
N ASN A 35 -4.72 8.17 8.84
CA ASN A 35 -5.37 8.81 10.00
C ASN A 35 -6.88 8.55 10.03
N GLN A 36 -7.52 8.46 8.85
CA GLN A 36 -8.95 8.16 8.74
C GLN A 36 -9.25 6.72 9.21
N TYR A 37 -8.40 5.77 8.81
CA TYR A 37 -8.49 4.38 9.26
C TYR A 37 -8.34 4.25 10.78
N ILE A 38 -7.33 4.91 11.38
CA ILE A 38 -7.14 4.89 12.85
C ILE A 38 -8.38 5.44 13.56
N ALA A 39 -8.93 6.56 13.09
CA ALA A 39 -10.13 7.14 13.66
C ALA A 39 -11.35 6.20 13.50
N PHE A 40 -11.51 5.58 12.33
CA PHE A 40 -12.56 4.61 12.06
C PHE A 40 -12.45 3.39 12.98
N HIS A 41 -11.27 2.80 13.12
CA HIS A 41 -10.99 1.66 14.00
C HIS A 41 -11.45 1.95 15.43
N ILE A 42 -10.99 3.07 16.00
CA ILE A 42 -11.38 3.49 17.35
C ILE A 42 -12.89 3.66 17.46
N ALA A 43 -13.52 4.34 16.50
CA ALA A 43 -14.96 4.58 16.53
C ALA A 43 -15.78 3.29 16.49
N VAL A 44 -15.38 2.32 15.66
CA VAL A 44 -16.05 1.02 15.54
C VAL A 44 -15.90 0.23 16.84
N TYR A 45 -14.69 0.08 17.36
CA TYR A 45 -14.45 -0.69 18.58
C TYR A 45 -15.12 -0.06 19.79
N TYR A 46 -15.10 1.27 19.92
CA TYR A 46 -15.79 1.98 20.99
C TYR A 46 -17.30 1.74 20.94
N ARG A 47 -17.92 1.97 19.78
CA ARG A 47 -19.38 1.80 19.59
C ARG A 47 -19.82 0.35 19.75
N GLY A 48 -18.94 -0.60 19.44
CA GLY A 48 -19.16 -2.03 19.63
C GLY A 48 -18.93 -2.53 21.07
N ASN A 49 -18.57 -1.66 22.03
CA ASN A 49 -18.13 -2.05 23.37
C ASN A 49 -16.99 -3.09 23.36
N ALA A 50 -16.07 -2.98 22.38
CA ALA A 50 -14.99 -3.94 22.12
C ALA A 50 -13.59 -3.37 22.43
N MET A 51 -13.49 -2.20 23.07
CA MET A 51 -12.21 -1.62 23.48
C MET A 51 -11.75 -2.13 24.83
N TRP A 52 -10.44 -2.37 24.95
CA TRP A 52 -9.78 -2.60 26.23
C TRP A 52 -9.44 -1.28 26.91
N GLN A 53 -9.36 -1.28 28.24
CA GLN A 53 -8.83 -0.13 28.99
C GLN A 53 -7.32 -0.01 28.71
N GLN A 54 -6.93 0.98 27.92
CA GLN A 54 -5.53 1.24 27.56
C GLN A 54 -5.27 2.73 27.26
N SER A 55 -4.00 3.11 27.06
CA SER A 55 -3.66 4.46 26.61
C SER A 55 -4.08 4.68 25.16
N PHE A 56 -4.30 5.95 24.77
CA PHE A 56 -4.56 6.32 23.39
C PHE A 56 -3.43 5.88 22.44
N SER A 57 -2.16 6.03 22.85
CA SER A 57 -1.00 5.57 22.06
C SER A 57 -1.05 4.07 21.79
N ASN A 58 -1.42 3.26 22.79
CA ASN A 58 -1.52 1.81 22.62
C ASN A 58 -2.68 1.47 21.69
N GLN A 59 -3.82 2.16 21.80
CA GLN A 59 -4.94 1.97 20.88
C GLN A 59 -4.56 2.33 19.43
N VAL A 60 -3.82 3.41 19.22
CA VAL A 60 -3.29 3.77 17.88
C VAL A 60 -2.37 2.67 17.36
N SER A 61 -1.44 2.17 18.18
CA SER A 61 -0.57 1.05 17.80
C SER A 61 -1.36 -0.23 17.48
N THR A 62 -2.43 -0.53 18.22
CA THR A 62 -3.34 -1.64 17.91
C THR A 62 -3.95 -1.47 16.53
N ALA A 63 -4.52 -0.30 16.23
CA ALA A 63 -5.11 -0.03 14.92
C ALA A 63 -4.08 -0.22 13.79
N ILE A 64 -2.87 0.32 13.96
CA ILE A 64 -1.77 0.17 12.99
C ILE A 64 -1.41 -1.31 12.79
N ASN A 65 -1.29 -2.07 13.88
CA ASN A 65 -0.97 -3.49 13.81
C ASN A 65 -2.06 -4.29 13.11
N ASP A 66 -3.34 -3.99 13.39
CA ASP A 66 -4.49 -4.62 12.75
C ASP A 66 -4.52 -4.32 11.24
N LEU A 67 -4.18 -3.09 10.85
CA LEU A 67 -4.06 -2.72 9.43
C LEU A 67 -2.98 -3.55 8.71
N ALA A 68 -1.87 -3.81 9.40
CA ALA A 68 -0.75 -4.57 8.87
C ALA A 68 -1.00 -6.09 8.81
N GLN A 69 -2.15 -6.59 9.29
CA GLN A 69 -2.49 -8.02 9.21
C GLN A 69 -3.04 -8.44 7.84
N PHE A 70 -3.40 -7.51 6.96
CA PHE A 70 -3.89 -7.85 5.63
C PHE A 70 -2.83 -8.57 4.80
N THR A 71 -3.26 -9.54 4.01
CA THR A 71 -2.41 -10.41 3.20
C THR A 71 -2.84 -10.38 1.73
N ASN A 72 -2.08 -11.06 0.86
CA ASN A 72 -2.46 -11.26 -0.54
C ASN A 72 -3.82 -11.96 -0.68
N ALA A 73 -4.26 -12.75 0.30
CA ALA A 73 -5.57 -13.41 0.27
C ALA A 73 -6.74 -12.43 0.46
N ASP A 74 -6.48 -11.28 1.08
CA ASP A 74 -7.46 -10.20 1.29
C ASP A 74 -7.50 -9.21 0.12
N CYS A 75 -6.56 -9.34 -0.82
CA CYS A 75 -6.43 -8.47 -1.98
C CYS A 75 -7.27 -8.99 -3.15
N ASP A 76 -8.15 -8.15 -3.68
CA ASP A 76 -8.84 -8.42 -4.94
C ASP A 76 -7.90 -8.10 -6.12
N ILE A 77 -7.15 -9.12 -6.54
CA ILE A 77 -6.13 -9.00 -7.61
C ILE A 77 -6.75 -8.54 -8.93
N GLU A 78 -7.98 -8.96 -9.25
CA GLU A 78 -8.65 -8.55 -10.49
C GLU A 78 -9.08 -7.09 -10.44
N LEU A 79 -9.54 -6.62 -9.27
CA LEU A 79 -9.78 -5.20 -9.07
C LEU A 79 -8.49 -4.37 -9.17
N VAL A 80 -7.36 -4.86 -8.63
CA VAL A 80 -6.07 -4.17 -8.77
C VAL A 80 -5.67 -4.06 -10.24
N LYS A 81 -5.76 -5.14 -11.03
CA LYS A 81 -5.50 -5.10 -12.47
C LYS A 81 -6.39 -4.09 -13.19
N LYS A 82 -7.67 -4.07 -12.85
CA LYS A 82 -8.63 -3.12 -13.41
C LYS A 82 -8.27 -1.67 -13.08
N ILE A 83 -7.90 -1.37 -11.84
CA ILE A 83 -7.47 -0.04 -11.43
C ILE A 83 -6.19 0.38 -12.16
N LEU A 84 -5.23 -0.54 -12.30
CA LEU A 84 -4.00 -0.30 -13.07
C LEU A 84 -4.34 0.10 -14.52
N GLU A 85 -5.23 -0.63 -15.18
CA GLU A 85 -5.60 -0.36 -16.58
C GLU A 85 -6.43 0.94 -16.72
N GLU A 86 -7.46 1.13 -15.88
CA GLU A 86 -8.40 2.25 -16.02
C GLU A 86 -7.88 3.59 -15.48
N THR A 87 -7.05 3.56 -14.43
CA THR A 87 -6.60 4.78 -13.72
C THR A 87 -5.17 5.14 -14.06
N TYR A 88 -4.30 4.14 -14.21
CA TYR A 88 -2.88 4.34 -14.44
C TYR A 88 -2.45 4.03 -15.89
N GLU A 89 -3.39 3.60 -16.74
CA GLU A 89 -3.12 3.21 -18.13
C GLU A 89 -2.04 2.13 -18.23
N LEU A 90 -1.94 1.24 -17.23
CA LEU A 90 -0.97 0.16 -17.14
C LEU A 90 -1.68 -1.20 -17.22
N LYS A 91 -1.24 -2.05 -18.15
CA LYS A 91 -1.78 -3.39 -18.33
C LYS A 91 -0.76 -4.46 -17.97
N ILE A 92 -1.15 -5.37 -17.08
CA ILE A 92 -0.38 -6.59 -16.80
C ILE A 92 -0.57 -7.57 -17.98
N THR A 93 0.53 -7.92 -18.66
CA THR A 93 0.54 -8.83 -19.82
C THR A 93 1.03 -10.24 -19.46
N SER A 94 1.84 -10.37 -18.41
CA SER A 94 2.25 -11.63 -17.79
C SER A 94 2.39 -11.44 -16.28
N GLU A 95 2.03 -12.45 -15.49
CA GLU A 95 2.16 -12.43 -14.03
C GLU A 95 3.45 -13.11 -13.54
N SER A 96 4.03 -14.02 -14.34
CA SER A 96 5.24 -14.75 -13.97
C SER A 96 6.09 -15.13 -15.21
N PRO A 97 7.18 -14.38 -15.50
CA PRO A 97 7.59 -13.14 -14.82
C PRO A 97 6.56 -12.02 -15.01
N LEU A 98 6.57 -11.04 -14.10
CA LEU A 98 5.71 -9.86 -14.23
C LEU A 98 6.11 -9.05 -15.47
N GLU A 99 5.15 -8.81 -16.36
CA GLU A 99 5.28 -7.93 -17.51
C GLU A 99 4.14 -6.92 -17.50
N ILE A 100 4.47 -5.65 -17.75
CA ILE A 100 3.53 -4.52 -17.74
C ILE A 100 3.80 -3.64 -18.97
N GLU A 101 2.74 -3.23 -19.64
CA GLU A 101 2.79 -2.32 -20.78
C GLU A 101 1.88 -1.10 -20.56
N ASP A 102 2.26 0.06 -21.10
CA ASP A 102 1.38 1.22 -21.21
C ASP A 102 0.27 0.93 -22.24
N VAL A 103 -0.98 1.23 -21.86
CA VAL A 103 -2.17 1.03 -22.70
C VAL A 103 -2.21 2.03 -23.86
N MET A 104 -1.61 3.21 -23.67
CA MET A 104 -1.54 4.28 -24.66
C MET A 104 -0.08 4.47 -25.10
N LYS A 105 0.20 4.22 -26.39
CA LYS A 105 1.44 4.68 -27.07
C LYS A 105 1.12 5.84 -28.00
#